data_AF-A0AAW0MSC5-F1
#
_entry.id   AF-A0AAW0MSC5-F1
#
_cell.length_a   1.000
_cell.length_b   1.000
_cell.length_c   1.000
_cell.angle_alpha   90.00
_cell.angle_beta   90.00
_cell.angle_gamma   90.00
#
_symmetry.space_group_name_H-M   'P 1'
#
loop_
_entity.id
_entity.type
_entity.pdbx_description
1 polymer ?
#
loop_
_entity_poly.entity_id
_entity_poly.type
_entity_poly.pdbx_seq_one_letter_code
_entity_poly.pdbx_strand_id
1 'polypeptide(L)'
;MEKSPLVYPAVRHMSSLDPVLLVTEADSAVSMFEKLLQIVLNACWRNATTCDLILAQYKAFALDAANNHKEEFQQFAYCDRLDTFLGRFIADRAEYAALWELIKCLLSLSHGQAAVERGYSVNKAMLVENLKERSLIALRLIKDSMSDYPVGQPLPKNLIQYCKGARMRYVQYLEDEKKNKEQSANEKKRKALHQEMEDIKTKQRKIMKTNEIMQKEADDMAVIAEKKQDFTLLTKSNAYRRSVSKKKEELEALEKELEKLQETAKQLK
;
A
#
# COMPACT_ATOMS: atom_id res chain seq x y z
N MET A 1 -8.37 3.77 -3.87
CA MET A 1 -7.36 2.90 -4.48
C MET A 1 -6.98 1.68 -3.64
N GLU A 2 -7.25 1.63 -2.32
CA GLU A 2 -6.84 0.52 -1.43
C GLU A 2 -7.27 -0.90 -1.84
N LYS A 3 -8.30 -1.06 -2.70
CA LYS A 3 -8.74 -2.37 -3.23
C LYS A 3 -8.42 -2.59 -4.71
N SER A 4 -7.65 -1.69 -5.34
CA SER A 4 -7.27 -1.85 -6.74
C SER A 4 -6.12 -2.84 -6.86
N PRO A 5 -6.19 -3.84 -7.76
CA PRO A 5 -5.05 -4.69 -8.09
C PRO A 5 -3.80 -3.90 -8.52
N LEU A 6 -3.98 -2.67 -9.01
CA LEU A 6 -2.88 -1.77 -9.39
C LEU A 6 -2.01 -1.30 -8.22
N VAL A 7 -2.40 -1.54 -6.97
CA VAL A 7 -1.53 -1.34 -5.81
C VAL A 7 -0.30 -2.25 -5.89
N TYR A 8 -0.44 -3.45 -6.46
CA TYR A 8 0.65 -4.41 -6.61
C TYR A 8 1.54 -4.05 -7.81
N PRO A 9 2.86 -3.87 -7.61
CA PRO A 9 3.80 -3.59 -8.72
C PRO A 9 3.76 -4.63 -9.85
N ALA A 10 3.59 -5.92 -9.51
CA ALA A 10 3.47 -6.98 -10.50
C ALA A 10 2.31 -6.74 -11.49
N VAL A 11 1.14 -6.35 -10.98
CA VAL A 11 -0.04 -6.07 -11.82
C VAL A 11 0.17 -4.86 -12.71
N ARG A 12 0.87 -3.83 -12.23
CA ARG A 12 1.24 -2.67 -13.07
C ARG A 12 2.20 -3.05 -14.19
N HIS A 13 3.14 -3.95 -13.92
CA HIS A 13 4.10 -4.41 -14.92
C HIS A 13 3.53 -5.44 -15.89
N MET A 14 2.40 -6.09 -15.57
CA MET A 14 1.67 -6.94 -16.51
C MET A 14 1.11 -6.17 -17.72
N SER A 15 1.07 -4.83 -17.70
CA SER A 15 0.80 -4.01 -18.88
C SER A 15 1.78 -4.27 -20.03
N SER A 16 2.93 -4.88 -19.77
CA SER A 16 3.83 -5.37 -20.81
C SER A 16 3.15 -6.36 -21.78
N LEU A 17 2.10 -7.07 -21.34
CA LEU A 17 1.35 -8.01 -22.17
C LEU A 17 0.26 -7.34 -23.04
N ASP A 18 0.12 -6.01 -22.98
CA ASP A 18 -0.83 -5.28 -23.82
C ASP A 18 -0.42 -5.40 -25.30
N PRO A 19 -1.28 -5.98 -26.17
CA PRO A 19 -1.00 -6.15 -27.59
C PRO A 19 -0.64 -4.83 -28.29
N VAL A 20 -1.32 -3.73 -27.97
CA VAL A 20 -1.05 -2.44 -28.62
C VAL A 20 0.31 -1.93 -28.19
N LEU A 21 0.63 -2.01 -26.90
CA LEU A 21 1.91 -1.57 -26.35
C LEU A 21 3.09 -2.36 -26.92
N LEU A 22 2.93 -3.68 -27.07
CA LEU A 22 3.96 -4.58 -27.61
C LEU A 22 4.47 -4.15 -28.99
N VAL A 23 3.61 -3.56 -29.83
CA VAL A 23 3.96 -3.17 -31.20
C VAL A 23 4.13 -1.68 -31.42
N THR A 24 3.70 -0.84 -30.47
CA THR A 24 3.83 0.63 -30.53
C THR A 24 5.02 1.14 -29.72
N GLU A 25 5.28 0.57 -28.55
CA GLU A 25 6.35 0.97 -27.63
C GLU A 25 7.09 -0.28 -27.09
N ALA A 26 7.68 -1.07 -27.99
CA ALA A 26 8.33 -2.34 -27.65
C ALA A 26 9.38 -2.22 -26.54
N ASP A 27 10.21 -1.16 -26.54
CA ASP A 27 11.22 -0.92 -25.49
C ASP A 27 10.59 -0.71 -24.11
N SER A 28 9.46 0.01 -24.07
CA SER A 28 8.68 0.25 -22.86
C SER A 28 8.08 -1.06 -22.34
N ALA A 29 7.49 -1.85 -23.24
CA ALA A 29 6.92 -3.17 -22.92
C ALA A 29 8.00 -4.13 -22.38
N VAL A 30 9.18 -4.17 -23.00
CA VAL A 30 10.33 -4.96 -22.56
C VAL A 30 10.82 -4.51 -21.18
N SER A 31 11.01 -3.21 -20.96
CA SER A 31 11.42 -2.68 -19.65
C SER A 31 10.42 -3.04 -18.54
N MET A 32 9.12 -2.98 -18.84
CA MET A 32 8.09 -3.40 -17.90
C MET A 32 8.14 -4.91 -17.61
N PHE A 33 8.36 -5.73 -18.64
CA PHE A 33 8.47 -7.18 -18.47
C PHE A 33 9.72 -7.59 -17.68
N GLU A 34 10.86 -6.91 -17.87
CA GLU A 34 12.07 -7.12 -17.06
C GLU A 34 11.80 -6.85 -15.57
N LYS A 35 11.09 -5.76 -15.26
CA LYS A 35 10.66 -5.45 -13.88
C LYS A 35 9.71 -6.52 -13.33
N LEU A 36 8.83 -7.07 -14.16
CA LEU A 36 7.95 -8.18 -13.78
C LEU A 36 8.76 -9.45 -13.45
N LEU A 37 9.75 -9.80 -14.27
CA LEU A 37 10.62 -10.95 -14.03
C LEU A 37 11.47 -10.79 -12.78
N GLN A 38 11.92 -9.57 -12.46
CA GLN A 38 12.62 -9.31 -11.20
C GLN A 38 11.73 -9.61 -9.99
N ILE A 39 10.42 -9.30 -10.07
CA ILE A 39 9.47 -9.63 -9.00
C ILE A 39 9.29 -11.14 -8.89
N VAL A 40 9.15 -11.85 -10.02
CA VAL A 40 9.04 -13.32 -10.07
C VAL A 40 10.28 -14.00 -9.47
N LEU A 41 11.47 -13.49 -9.79
CA LEU A 41 12.75 -13.98 -9.27
C LEU A 41 12.86 -13.74 -7.76
N ASN A 42 12.54 -12.53 -7.29
CA ASN A 42 12.57 -12.18 -5.87
C ASN A 42 11.57 -13.00 -5.04
N ALA A 43 10.45 -13.41 -5.64
CA ALA A 43 9.48 -14.30 -5.02
C ALA A 43 9.88 -15.79 -5.06
N CYS A 44 11.04 -16.12 -5.65
CA CYS A 44 11.53 -17.49 -5.86
C CYS A 44 10.58 -18.39 -6.67
N TRP A 45 9.73 -17.80 -7.52
CA TRP A 45 8.79 -18.57 -8.36
C TRP A 45 9.47 -19.26 -9.55
N ARG A 46 10.58 -18.69 -10.01
CA ARG A 46 11.45 -19.22 -11.07
C ARG A 46 12.90 -18.88 -10.71
N ASN A 47 13.85 -19.64 -11.25
CA ASN A 47 15.28 -19.37 -11.08
C ASN A 47 15.79 -18.36 -12.13
N ALA A 48 16.98 -17.79 -11.88
CA ALA A 48 17.58 -16.77 -12.74
C ALA A 48 17.72 -17.24 -14.19
N THR A 49 18.23 -18.45 -14.42
CA THR A 49 18.41 -19.03 -15.76
C THR A 49 17.10 -19.14 -16.53
N THR A 50 16.00 -19.50 -15.87
CA THR A 50 14.67 -19.57 -16.48
C THR A 50 14.14 -18.17 -16.79
N CYS A 51 14.37 -17.19 -15.91
CA CYS A 51 13.98 -15.80 -16.16
C CYS A 51 14.73 -15.21 -17.37
N ASP A 52 16.03 -15.47 -17.51
CA ASP A 52 16.82 -15.02 -18.66
C ASP A 52 16.32 -15.64 -19.97
N LEU A 53 15.98 -16.95 -19.94
CA LEU A 53 15.36 -17.62 -21.08
C LEU A 53 14.01 -17.00 -21.44
N ILE A 54 13.14 -16.76 -20.46
CA ILE A 54 11.82 -16.16 -20.67
C ILE A 54 11.96 -14.75 -21.25
N LEU A 55 12.94 -13.96 -20.77
CA LEU A 55 13.19 -12.62 -21.28
C LEU A 55 13.65 -12.65 -22.75
N ALA A 56 14.53 -13.59 -23.11
CA ALA A 56 14.96 -13.77 -24.49
C ALA A 56 13.78 -14.15 -25.41
N GLN A 57 12.93 -15.08 -24.96
CA GLN A 57 11.71 -15.48 -25.67
C GLN A 57 10.74 -14.30 -25.84
N TYR A 58 10.57 -13.49 -24.80
CA TYR A 58 9.70 -12.31 -24.84
C TYR A 58 10.20 -11.25 -25.83
N LYS A 59 11.51 -10.97 -25.85
CA LYS A 59 12.11 -10.02 -26.81
C LYS A 59 11.93 -10.51 -28.25
N ALA A 60 12.14 -11.80 -28.50
CA ALA A 60 11.91 -12.39 -29.81
C ALA A 60 10.43 -12.31 -30.23
N PHE A 61 9.51 -12.62 -29.31
CA PHE A 61 8.07 -12.50 -29.55
C PHE A 61 7.62 -11.06 -29.83
N ALA A 62 8.09 -10.08 -29.06
CA ALA A 62 7.76 -8.67 -29.30
C ALA A 62 8.24 -8.20 -30.69
N LEU A 63 9.42 -8.67 -31.12
CA LEU A 63 9.95 -8.38 -32.45
C LEU A 63 9.12 -9.05 -33.56
N ASP A 64 8.73 -10.32 -33.38
CA ASP A 64 7.85 -11.05 -34.29
C ASP A 64 6.48 -10.36 -34.43
N ALA A 65 5.87 -9.98 -33.30
CA ALA A 65 4.60 -9.27 -33.27
C ALA A 65 4.67 -7.92 -34.00
N ALA A 66 5.74 -7.14 -33.77
CA ALA A 66 5.92 -5.82 -34.40
C ALA A 66 6.22 -5.90 -35.90
N ASN A 67 6.87 -6.96 -36.37
CA ASN A 67 7.27 -7.11 -37.77
C ASN A 67 6.22 -7.82 -38.63
N ASN A 68 5.61 -8.88 -38.10
CA ASN A 68 4.76 -9.78 -38.87
C ASN A 68 3.26 -9.62 -38.56
N HIS A 69 2.90 -9.10 -37.38
CA HIS A 69 1.51 -9.08 -36.89
C HIS A 69 1.05 -7.71 -36.38
N LYS A 70 1.73 -6.63 -36.79
CA LYS A 70 1.53 -5.29 -36.24
C LYS A 70 0.08 -4.81 -36.29
N GLU A 71 -0.59 -4.99 -37.42
CA GLU A 71 -1.98 -4.54 -37.60
C GLU A 71 -2.95 -5.29 -36.68
N GLU A 72 -2.80 -6.62 -36.55
CA GLU A 72 -3.64 -7.44 -35.67
C GLU A 72 -3.50 -7.04 -34.20
N PHE A 73 -2.28 -6.70 -33.77
CA PHE A 73 -1.99 -6.25 -32.41
C PHE A 73 -2.48 -4.82 -32.14
N GLN A 74 -2.38 -3.90 -33.11
CA GLN A 74 -2.91 -2.53 -32.98
C GLN A 74 -4.44 -2.48 -32.98
N GLN A 75 -5.09 -3.41 -33.67
CA GLN A 75 -6.55 -3.49 -33.75
C GLN A 75 -7.16 -4.36 -32.64
N PHE A 76 -6.37 -4.79 -31.66
CA PHE A 76 -6.87 -5.61 -30.56
C PHE A 76 -8.02 -4.89 -29.82
N ALA A 77 -9.18 -5.55 -29.78
CA ALA A 77 -10.33 -5.06 -29.06
C ALA A 77 -10.24 -5.48 -27.58
N TYR A 78 -10.21 -4.52 -26.66
CA TYR A 78 -10.11 -4.78 -25.21
C TYR A 78 -11.33 -5.54 -24.62
N CYS A 79 -12.38 -5.78 -25.41
CA CYS A 79 -13.47 -6.69 -25.04
C CYS A 79 -13.15 -8.17 -25.28
N ASP A 80 -12.09 -8.47 -26.04
CA ASP A 80 -11.68 -9.82 -26.39
C ASP A 80 -10.79 -10.45 -25.31
N ARG A 81 -10.75 -11.78 -25.31
CA ARG A 81 -9.95 -12.58 -24.39
C ARG A 81 -8.47 -12.49 -24.73
N LEU A 82 -7.70 -11.75 -23.93
CA LEU A 82 -6.25 -11.57 -24.11
C LEU A 82 -5.48 -12.89 -24.13
N ASP A 83 -5.84 -13.85 -23.27
CA ASP A 83 -5.24 -15.19 -23.24
C ASP A 83 -5.47 -15.96 -24.55
N THR A 84 -6.67 -15.86 -25.12
CA THR A 84 -6.99 -16.48 -26.41
C THR A 84 -6.25 -15.79 -27.55
N PHE A 85 -6.15 -14.46 -27.51
CA PHE A 85 -5.44 -13.69 -28.53
C PHE A 85 -3.94 -14.01 -28.54
N LEU A 86 -3.24 -13.85 -27.40
CA LEU A 86 -1.81 -14.16 -27.30
C LEU A 86 -1.53 -15.63 -27.56
N GLY A 87 -2.43 -16.53 -27.15
CA GLY A 87 -2.31 -17.97 -27.40
C GLY A 87 -2.16 -18.33 -28.88
N ARG A 88 -2.80 -17.59 -29.80
CA ARG A 88 -2.66 -17.84 -31.26
C ARG A 88 -1.23 -17.68 -31.77
N PHE A 89 -0.44 -16.84 -31.12
CA PHE A 89 0.92 -16.52 -31.54
C PHE A 89 1.98 -17.30 -30.74
N ILE A 90 1.66 -17.73 -29.51
CA ILE A 90 2.63 -18.26 -28.56
C ILE A 90 2.39 -19.75 -28.23
N ALA A 91 1.14 -20.22 -28.15
CA ALA A 91 0.81 -21.45 -27.43
C ALA A 91 1.41 -22.73 -28.01
N ASP A 92 1.43 -22.83 -29.34
CA ASP A 92 1.88 -24.03 -30.06
C ASP A 92 3.33 -23.91 -30.56
N ARG A 93 4.04 -22.84 -30.18
CA ARG A 93 5.42 -22.58 -30.61
C ARG A 93 6.41 -22.98 -29.53
N ALA A 94 7.19 -24.04 -29.79
CA ALA A 94 8.18 -24.56 -28.84
C ALA A 94 9.23 -23.53 -28.42
N GLU A 95 9.58 -22.61 -29.32
CA GLU A 95 10.49 -21.48 -29.08
C GLU A 95 9.99 -20.51 -28.00
N TYR A 96 8.69 -20.49 -27.69
CA TYR A 96 8.09 -19.62 -26.67
C TYR A 96 7.50 -20.39 -25.47
N ALA A 97 7.83 -21.68 -25.32
CA ALA A 97 7.21 -22.53 -24.31
C ALA A 97 7.35 -22.00 -22.88
N ALA A 98 8.54 -21.53 -22.49
CA ALA A 98 8.78 -21.03 -21.13
C ALA A 98 8.04 -19.70 -20.87
N LEU A 99 8.00 -18.83 -21.88
CA LEU A 99 7.21 -17.59 -21.85
C LEU A 99 5.71 -17.90 -21.69
N TRP A 100 5.18 -18.85 -22.47
CA TRP A 100 3.77 -19.19 -22.43
C TRP A 100 3.35 -19.74 -21.06
N GLU A 101 4.17 -20.61 -20.46
CA GLU A 101 3.91 -21.12 -19.10
C GLU A 101 3.87 -19.99 -18.06
N LEU A 102 4.76 -19.00 -18.15
CA LEU A 102 4.70 -17.84 -17.27
C LEU A 102 3.43 -16.99 -17.51
N ILE A 103 3.09 -16.72 -18.77
CA ILE A 103 1.89 -15.94 -19.13
C ILE A 103 0.62 -16.61 -18.58
N LYS A 104 0.48 -17.94 -18.69
CA LYS A 104 -0.65 -18.68 -18.09
C LYS A 104 -0.75 -18.44 -16.59
N CYS A 105 0.37 -18.52 -15.87
CA CYS A 105 0.39 -18.23 -14.44
C CYS A 105 -0.02 -16.78 -14.17
N LEU A 106 0.57 -15.81 -14.85
CA LEU A 106 0.31 -14.38 -14.67
C LEU A 106 -1.17 -14.01 -14.91
N LEU A 107 -1.74 -14.49 -16.02
CA LEU A 107 -3.16 -14.26 -16.36
C LEU A 107 -4.13 -14.97 -15.39
N SER A 108 -3.64 -15.91 -14.60
CA SER A 108 -4.40 -16.54 -13.51
C SER A 108 -4.35 -15.75 -12.19
N LEU A 109 -3.34 -14.88 -11.98
CA LEU A 109 -3.16 -14.11 -10.74
C LEU A 109 -4.12 -12.93 -10.60
N SER A 110 -4.55 -12.34 -11.72
CA SER A 110 -5.41 -11.15 -11.76
C SER A 110 -6.86 -11.39 -11.30
N HIS A 111 -7.09 -12.48 -10.59
CA HIS A 111 -8.42 -12.97 -10.29
C HIS A 111 -8.75 -12.89 -8.80
N GLY A 112 -8.90 -11.66 -8.31
CA GLY A 112 -9.84 -11.42 -7.21
C GLY A 112 -11.32 -11.64 -7.62
N GLN A 113 -11.58 -12.06 -8.88
CA GLN A 113 -12.89 -12.29 -9.51
C GLN A 113 -12.80 -13.31 -10.69
N ALA A 114 -12.03 -14.41 -10.56
CA ALA A 114 -11.85 -15.42 -11.64
C ALA A 114 -13.17 -15.91 -12.21
N ALA A 115 -13.23 -16.07 -13.55
CA ALA A 115 -14.35 -16.71 -14.23
C ALA A 115 -14.57 -18.18 -13.77
N VAL A 116 -13.50 -18.84 -13.31
CA VAL A 116 -13.52 -20.23 -12.82
C VAL A 116 -14.20 -20.33 -11.45
N GLU A 117 -13.99 -19.37 -10.54
CA GLU A 117 -14.74 -19.28 -9.28
C GLU A 117 -16.16 -18.74 -9.48
N ARG A 118 -16.36 -17.88 -10.49
CA ARG A 118 -17.71 -17.51 -10.94
C ARG A 118 -18.52 -18.73 -11.39
N GLY A 119 -17.89 -19.73 -12.01
CA GLY A 119 -18.55 -20.96 -12.46
C GLY A 119 -19.34 -21.68 -11.35
N TYR A 120 -18.86 -21.59 -10.10
CA TYR A 120 -19.50 -22.17 -8.92
C TYR A 120 -20.25 -21.14 -8.05
N SER A 121 -20.19 -19.85 -8.40
CA SER A 121 -20.80 -18.80 -7.59
C SER A 121 -22.26 -18.57 -7.96
N VAL A 122 -23.16 -18.74 -6.99
CA VAL A 122 -24.58 -18.36 -7.10
C VAL A 122 -24.75 -16.86 -7.40
N ASN A 123 -23.70 -16.06 -7.13
CA ASN A 123 -23.66 -14.62 -7.37
C ASN A 123 -23.09 -14.22 -8.73
N LYS A 124 -22.68 -15.17 -9.59
CA LYS A 124 -22.04 -14.91 -10.89
C LYS A 124 -22.74 -13.83 -11.72
N ALA A 125 -24.06 -13.92 -11.84
CA ALA A 125 -24.86 -12.99 -12.64
C ALA A 125 -24.93 -11.56 -12.06
N MET A 126 -24.45 -11.36 -10.83
CA MET A 126 -24.54 -10.10 -10.08
C MET A 126 -23.16 -9.47 -9.80
N LEU A 127 -22.09 -10.23 -9.99
CA LEU A 127 -20.73 -9.77 -9.78
C LEU A 127 -20.34 -8.86 -10.94
N VAL A 128 -20.18 -7.58 -10.62
CA VAL A 128 -19.61 -6.56 -11.50
C VAL A 128 -18.24 -6.17 -10.94
N GLU A 129 -17.31 -5.81 -11.82
CA GLU A 129 -15.98 -5.37 -11.41
C GLU A 129 -16.04 -4.19 -10.43
N ASN A 130 -15.13 -4.15 -9.47
CA ASN A 130 -14.99 -3.10 -8.46
C ASN A 130 -16.21 -2.92 -7.52
N LEU A 131 -17.11 -3.90 -7.44
CA LEU A 131 -18.24 -3.88 -6.52
C LEU A 131 -17.78 -4.03 -5.05
N LYS A 132 -18.19 -3.10 -4.18
CA LYS A 132 -17.96 -3.25 -2.73
C LYS A 132 -18.87 -4.33 -2.16
N GLU A 133 -18.40 -5.03 -1.13
CA GLU A 133 -19.16 -6.07 -0.41
C GLU A 133 -20.57 -5.62 0.00
N ARG A 134 -20.71 -4.41 0.58
CA ARG A 134 -22.02 -3.84 0.94
C ARG A 134 -22.97 -3.73 -0.26
N SER A 135 -22.45 -3.39 -1.43
CA SER A 135 -23.23 -3.32 -2.66
C SER A 135 -23.61 -4.70 -3.17
N LEU A 136 -22.72 -5.68 -3.05
CA LEU A 136 -23.01 -7.08 -3.38
C LEU A 136 -24.10 -7.67 -2.48
N ILE A 137 -24.02 -7.45 -1.17
CA ILE A 137 -25.04 -7.88 -0.20
C ILE A 137 -26.39 -7.23 -0.53
N ALA A 138 -26.40 -5.92 -0.80
CA ALA A 138 -27.63 -5.20 -1.16
C ALA A 138 -28.25 -5.72 -2.46
N LEU A 139 -27.44 -5.94 -3.49
CA LEU A 139 -27.92 -6.54 -4.73
C LEU A 139 -28.48 -7.94 -4.47
N ARG A 140 -27.76 -8.76 -3.68
CA ARG A 140 -28.16 -10.14 -3.38
C ARG A 140 -29.50 -10.19 -2.66
N LEU A 141 -29.70 -9.33 -1.66
CA LEU A 141 -30.96 -9.17 -0.95
C LEU A 141 -32.11 -8.85 -1.92
N ILE A 142 -31.89 -7.95 -2.88
CA ILE A 142 -32.90 -7.60 -3.88
C ILE A 142 -33.20 -8.81 -4.77
N LYS A 143 -32.17 -9.50 -5.28
CA LYS A 143 -32.37 -10.69 -6.12
C LYS A 143 -33.13 -11.79 -5.40
N ASP A 144 -32.73 -12.12 -4.17
CA ASP A 144 -33.40 -13.17 -3.39
C ASP A 144 -34.86 -12.77 -3.09
N SER A 145 -35.11 -11.49 -2.77
CA SER A 145 -36.48 -10.98 -2.53
C SER A 145 -37.36 -10.97 -3.78
N MET A 146 -36.76 -10.87 -4.97
CA MET A 146 -37.47 -10.79 -6.24
C MET A 146 -37.51 -12.13 -6.99
N SER A 147 -36.82 -13.16 -6.50
CA SER A 147 -36.70 -14.46 -7.19
C SER A 147 -38.05 -15.13 -7.44
N ASP A 148 -38.95 -15.04 -6.46
CA ASP A 148 -40.30 -15.60 -6.55
C ASP A 148 -41.35 -14.56 -6.98
N TYR A 149 -40.91 -13.35 -7.36
CA TYR A 149 -41.81 -12.27 -7.73
C TYR A 149 -42.30 -12.45 -9.18
N PRO A 150 -43.62 -12.54 -9.42
CA PRO A 150 -44.17 -12.77 -10.75
C PRO A 150 -43.83 -11.62 -11.71
N VAL A 151 -43.32 -12.00 -12.90
CA VAL A 151 -42.99 -11.07 -13.98
C VAL A 151 -44.27 -10.36 -14.45
N GLY A 152 -44.21 -9.04 -14.58
CA GLY A 152 -45.33 -8.22 -15.04
C GLY A 152 -46.25 -7.70 -13.93
N GLN A 153 -46.04 -8.09 -12.67
CA GLN A 153 -46.73 -7.45 -11.55
C GLN A 153 -46.06 -6.12 -11.16
N PRO A 154 -46.83 -5.10 -10.71
CA PRO A 154 -46.29 -3.84 -10.21
C PRO A 154 -45.30 -4.09 -9.07
N LEU A 155 -44.16 -3.40 -9.03
CA LEU A 155 -43.16 -3.61 -7.98
C LEU A 155 -43.74 -3.40 -6.56
N PRO A 156 -43.23 -4.12 -5.54
CA PRO A 156 -43.64 -3.92 -4.16
C PRO A 156 -43.53 -2.45 -3.73
N LYS A 157 -44.55 -1.90 -3.08
CA LYS A 157 -44.58 -0.49 -2.63
C LYS A 157 -43.37 -0.13 -1.78
N ASN A 158 -42.93 -1.05 -0.92
CA ASN A 158 -41.75 -0.89 -0.09
C ASN A 158 -40.50 -0.70 -0.94
N LEU A 159 -40.31 -1.51 -1.99
CA LEU A 159 -39.16 -1.40 -2.90
C LEU A 159 -39.15 -0.05 -3.62
N ILE A 160 -40.32 0.40 -4.09
CA ILE A 160 -40.47 1.73 -4.72
C ILE A 160 -40.07 2.84 -3.74
N GLN A 161 -40.53 2.78 -2.49
CA GLN A 161 -40.18 3.75 -1.46
C GLN A 161 -38.67 3.72 -1.14
N TYR A 162 -38.07 2.54 -1.07
CA TYR A 162 -36.62 2.40 -0.92
C TYR A 162 -35.88 3.04 -2.10
N CYS A 163 -36.29 2.79 -3.34
CA CYS A 163 -35.68 3.41 -4.52
C CYS A 163 -35.78 4.94 -4.50
N LYS A 164 -36.93 5.49 -4.10
CA LYS A 164 -37.12 6.96 -3.97
C LYS A 164 -36.10 7.60 -3.02
N GLY A 165 -35.78 6.95 -1.91
CA GLY A 165 -34.79 7.44 -0.94
C GLY A 165 -33.33 7.05 -1.22
N ALA A 166 -33.06 6.29 -2.29
CA ALA A 166 -31.74 5.72 -2.53
C ALA A 166 -30.66 6.79 -2.74
N ARG A 167 -30.98 7.84 -3.51
CA ARG A 167 -30.04 8.95 -3.77
C ARG A 167 -29.67 9.69 -2.49
N MET A 168 -30.66 9.99 -1.64
CA MET A 168 -30.44 10.68 -0.36
C MET A 168 -29.52 9.87 0.56
N ARG A 169 -29.80 8.57 0.72
CA ARG A 169 -28.94 7.67 1.53
C ARG A 169 -27.53 7.54 0.97
N TYR A 170 -27.39 7.55 -0.35
CA TYR A 170 -26.07 7.53 -0.99
C TYR A 170 -25.28 8.81 -0.70
N VAL A 171 -25.91 9.99 -0.81
CA VAL A 171 -25.28 11.27 -0.45
C VAL A 171 -24.88 11.27 1.02
N GLN A 172 -25.76 10.85 1.92
CA GLN A 172 -25.45 10.74 3.34
C GLN A 172 -24.26 9.79 3.60
N TYR A 173 -24.22 8.63 2.93
CA TYR A 173 -23.08 7.71 3.02
C TYR A 173 -21.75 8.35 2.58
N LEU A 174 -21.76 9.18 1.54
CA LEU A 174 -20.56 9.90 1.09
C LEU A 174 -20.10 10.94 2.12
N GLU A 175 -21.03 11.66 2.74
CA GLU A 175 -20.74 12.60 3.82
C GLU A 175 -20.16 11.89 5.05
N ASP A 176 -20.75 10.75 5.44
CA ASP A 176 -20.26 9.93 6.54
C ASP A 176 -18.87 9.36 6.24
N GLU A 177 -18.60 8.88 5.02
CA GLU A 177 -17.25 8.45 4.63
C GLU A 177 -16.24 9.59 4.70
N LYS A 178 -16.63 10.81 4.33
CA LYS A 178 -15.77 11.98 4.42
C LYS A 178 -15.45 12.30 5.88
N LYS A 179 -16.47 12.38 6.74
CA LYS A 179 -16.31 12.62 8.18
C LYS A 179 -15.46 11.53 8.85
N ASN A 180 -15.69 10.26 8.54
CA ASN A 180 -14.92 9.16 9.10
C ASN A 180 -13.44 9.21 8.69
N LYS A 181 -13.13 9.61 7.45
CA LYS A 181 -11.75 9.82 7.00
C LYS A 181 -11.07 10.98 7.72
N GLU A 182 -11.78 12.10 7.90
CA GLU A 182 -11.29 13.26 8.63
C GLU A 182 -11.05 12.92 10.12
N GLN A 183 -12.00 12.24 10.76
CA GLN A 183 -11.86 11.76 12.15
C GLN A 183 -10.68 10.78 12.29
N SER A 184 -10.56 9.78 11.42
CA SER A 184 -9.44 8.83 11.45
C SER A 184 -8.09 9.52 11.24
N ALA A 185 -8.01 10.50 10.33
CA ALA A 185 -6.79 11.28 10.13
C ALA A 185 -6.43 12.12 11.36
N ASN A 186 -7.41 12.78 11.98
CA ASN A 186 -7.21 13.54 13.21
C ASN A 186 -6.82 12.63 14.39
N GLU A 187 -7.43 11.46 14.54
CA GLU A 187 -7.04 10.47 15.54
C GLU A 187 -5.59 10.00 15.36
N LYS A 188 -5.17 9.72 14.12
CA LYS A 188 -3.76 9.37 13.83
C LYS A 188 -2.80 10.49 14.21
N LYS A 189 -3.13 11.75 13.85
CA LYS A 189 -2.32 12.92 14.25
C LYS A 189 -2.25 13.06 15.77
N ARG A 190 -3.38 12.91 16.48
CA ARG A 190 -3.41 12.96 17.95
C ARG A 190 -2.57 11.85 18.58
N LYS A 191 -2.63 10.63 18.05
CA LYS A 191 -1.80 9.50 18.54
C LYS A 191 -0.31 9.77 18.32
N ALA A 192 0.08 10.26 17.14
CA ALA A 192 1.47 10.62 16.85
C ALA A 192 1.99 11.72 17.80
N LEU A 193 1.20 12.77 17.99
CA LEU A 193 1.53 13.88 18.89
C LEU A 193 1.68 13.40 20.34
N HIS A 194 0.77 12.53 20.81
CA HIS A 194 0.88 11.94 22.14
C HIS A 194 2.14 11.08 22.32
N GLN A 195 2.53 10.32 21.30
CA GLN A 195 3.74 9.52 21.34
C GLN A 195 4.99 10.41 21.45
N GLU A 196 5.06 11.47 20.62
CA GLU A 196 6.17 12.43 20.64
C GLU A 196 6.30 13.13 22.00
N MET A 197 5.16 13.52 22.61
CA MET A 197 5.15 14.07 23.96
C MET A 197 5.68 13.09 25.02
N GLU A 198 5.32 11.80 24.93
CA GLU A 198 5.84 10.79 25.86
C GLU A 198 7.34 10.54 25.65
N ASP A 199 7.81 10.54 24.41
CA ASP A 199 9.23 10.38 24.08
C ASP A 199 10.05 11.54 24.68
N ILE A 200 9.59 12.78 24.54
CA ILE A 200 10.23 13.96 25.16
C ILE A 200 10.25 13.84 26.69
N LYS A 201 9.12 13.47 27.32
CA LYS A 201 9.08 13.27 28.79
C LYS A 201 10.02 12.16 29.27
N THR A 202 10.17 11.08 28.51
CA THR A 202 11.12 10.02 28.87
C THR A 202 12.57 10.49 28.71
N LYS A 203 12.87 11.28 27.68
CA LYS A 203 14.19 11.91 27.49
C LYS A 203 14.51 12.87 28.65
N GLN A 204 13.59 13.75 29.03
CA GLN A 204 13.73 14.65 30.18
C GLN A 204 14.03 13.86 31.46
N ARG A 205 13.26 12.80 31.76
CA ARG A 205 13.51 11.95 32.95
C ARG A 205 14.91 11.32 32.96
N LYS A 206 15.42 10.88 31.80
CA LYS A 206 16.78 10.30 31.70
C LYS A 206 17.86 11.36 31.92
N ILE A 207 17.72 12.54 31.32
CA ILE A 207 18.68 13.65 31.48
C ILE A 207 18.69 14.12 32.94
N MET A 208 17.53 14.31 33.58
CA MET A 208 17.44 14.71 34.99
C MET A 208 18.19 13.73 35.90
N LYS A 209 17.93 12.43 35.79
CA LYS A 209 18.63 11.41 36.58
C LYS A 209 20.14 11.43 36.36
N THR A 210 20.57 11.62 35.12
CA THR A 210 22.01 11.68 34.80
C THR A 210 22.66 12.94 35.36
N ASN A 211 21.95 14.07 35.32
CA ASN A 211 22.42 15.32 35.92
C ASN A 211 22.55 15.22 37.43
N GLU A 212 21.60 14.60 38.13
CA GLU A 212 21.67 14.37 39.57
C GLU A 212 22.91 13.54 39.96
N ILE A 213 23.17 12.45 39.23
CA ILE A 213 24.34 11.59 39.46
C ILE A 213 25.63 12.38 39.18
N MET A 214 25.72 13.04 38.02
CA MET A 214 26.92 13.82 37.64
C MET A 214 27.20 14.98 38.60
N GLN A 215 26.16 15.62 39.13
CA GLN A 215 26.30 16.69 40.11
C GLN A 215 26.88 16.14 41.42
N LYS A 216 26.33 15.01 41.91
CA LYS A 216 26.83 14.36 43.12
C LYS A 216 28.29 13.91 42.96
N GLU A 217 28.64 13.30 41.83
CA GLU A 217 30.02 12.91 41.53
C GLU A 217 30.96 14.11 41.44
N ALA A 218 30.50 15.23 40.88
CA ALA A 218 31.29 16.46 40.83
C ALA A 218 31.55 17.03 42.22
N ASP A 219 30.55 17.00 43.10
CA ASP A 219 30.67 17.50 44.47
C ASP A 219 31.56 16.58 45.33
N ASP A 220 31.43 15.25 45.20
CA ASP A 220 32.31 14.27 45.84
C ASP A 220 33.77 14.44 45.38
N MET A 221 33.99 14.62 44.07
CA MET A 221 35.32 14.89 43.52
C MET A 221 35.93 16.20 44.04
N ALA A 222 35.13 17.24 44.23
CA ALA A 222 35.60 18.52 44.77
C ALA A 222 36.06 18.36 46.23
N VAL A 223 35.27 17.65 47.06
CA VAL A 223 35.62 17.38 48.47
C VAL A 223 36.90 16.55 48.58
N ILE A 224 37.09 15.54 47.72
CA ILE A 224 38.31 14.73 47.71
C ILE A 224 39.52 15.55 47.25
N ALA A 225 39.33 16.41 46.23
CA ALA A 225 40.39 17.29 45.73
C ALA A 225 40.91 18.25 46.82
N GLU A 226 40.01 18.83 47.62
CA GLU A 226 40.38 19.70 48.76
C GLU A 226 41.18 18.93 49.83
N LYS A 227 40.73 17.72 50.19
CA LYS A 227 41.40 16.89 51.21
C LYS A 227 42.80 16.43 50.78
N LYS A 228 42.98 16.11 49.49
CA LYS A 228 44.24 15.56 48.94
C LYS A 228 45.11 16.61 48.24
N GLN A 229 44.66 17.86 48.14
CA GLN A 229 45.28 18.91 47.34
C GLN A 229 45.56 18.50 45.88
N ASP A 230 44.66 17.71 45.30
CA ASP A 230 44.81 17.16 43.95
C ASP A 230 44.09 18.01 42.89
N PHE A 231 44.86 18.84 42.19
CA PHE A 231 44.36 19.72 41.12
C PHE A 231 43.76 18.95 39.92
N THR A 232 44.13 17.69 39.71
CA THR A 232 43.61 16.90 38.58
C THR A 232 42.15 16.50 38.82
N LEU A 233 41.80 16.15 40.07
CA LEU A 233 40.43 15.86 40.48
C LEU A 233 39.55 17.11 40.43
N LEU A 234 40.09 18.27 40.80
CA LEU A 234 39.39 19.55 40.69
C LEU A 234 39.06 19.89 39.23
N THR A 235 39.99 19.63 38.31
CA THR A 235 39.77 19.83 36.87
C THR A 235 38.66 18.91 36.34
N LYS A 236 38.62 17.65 36.76
CA LYS A 236 37.55 16.70 36.42
C LYS A 236 36.19 17.12 36.99
N SER A 237 36.13 17.54 38.25
CA SER A 237 34.91 18.08 38.87
C SER A 237 34.34 19.26 38.08
N ASN A 238 35.19 20.22 37.70
CA ASN A 238 34.79 21.37 36.89
C ASN A 238 34.29 20.97 35.49
N ALA A 239 34.90 19.95 34.86
CA ALA A 239 34.41 19.41 33.60
C ALA A 239 33.00 18.80 33.73
N TYR A 240 32.74 18.07 34.82
CA TYR A 240 31.41 17.52 35.10
C TYR A 240 30.37 18.63 35.33
N ARG A 241 30.70 19.68 36.10
CA ARG A 241 29.81 20.83 36.31
C ARG A 241 29.47 21.57 35.01
N ARG A 242 30.44 21.73 34.11
CA ARG A 242 30.17 22.28 32.76
C ARG A 242 29.23 21.38 31.96
N SER A 243 29.39 20.07 32.04
CA SER A 243 28.51 19.10 31.37
C SER A 243 27.08 19.16 31.93
N VAL A 244 26.92 19.27 33.25
CA VAL A 244 25.61 19.45 33.90
C VAL A 244 24.95 20.74 33.44
N SER A 245 25.68 21.85 33.34
CA SER A 245 25.15 23.12 32.83
C SER A 245 24.58 22.97 31.41
N LYS A 246 25.34 22.35 30.49
CA LYS A 246 24.88 22.09 29.12
C LYS A 246 23.63 21.21 29.07
N LYS A 247 23.57 20.17 29.90
CA LYS A 247 22.39 19.29 29.98
C LYS A 247 21.17 19.97 30.59
N LYS A 248 21.35 20.98 31.43
CA LYS A 248 20.24 21.83 31.92
C LYS A 248 19.67 22.71 30.80
N GLU A 249 20.53 23.30 29.99
CA GLU A 249 20.10 24.04 28.78
C GLU A 249 19.33 23.13 27.80
N GLU A 250 19.76 21.87 27.62
CA GLU A 250 19.03 20.87 26.83
C GLU A 250 17.65 20.56 27.42
N LEU A 251 17.54 20.48 28.76
CA LEU A 251 16.28 20.27 29.46
C LEU A 251 15.29 21.41 29.24
N GLU A 252 15.75 22.67 29.34
CA GLU A 252 14.93 23.85 29.07
C GLU A 252 14.46 23.90 27.61
N ALA A 253 15.31 23.48 26.66
CA ALA A 253 14.93 23.39 25.25
C ALA A 253 13.81 22.34 25.03
N LEU A 254 13.94 21.16 25.64
CA LEU A 254 12.92 20.10 25.58
C LEU A 254 11.61 20.50 26.27
N GLU A 255 11.67 21.31 27.33
CA GLU A 255 10.48 21.82 28.01
C GLU A 255 9.68 22.79 27.12
N LYS A 256 10.36 23.72 26.45
CA LYS A 256 9.73 24.61 25.45
C LYS A 256 9.14 23.84 24.28
N GLU A 257 9.79 22.77 23.84
CA GLU A 257 9.27 21.89 22.79
C GLU A 257 7.99 21.16 23.24
N LEU A 258 7.99 20.63 24.47
CA LEU A 258 6.83 19.99 25.06
C LEU A 258 5.63 20.95 25.21
N GLU A 259 5.86 22.20 25.61
CA GLU A 259 4.82 23.23 25.70
C GLU A 259 4.17 23.51 24.34
N LYS A 260 4.99 23.67 23.29
CA LYS A 260 4.47 23.87 21.92
C LYS A 260 3.63 22.70 21.44
N LEU A 261 4.05 21.46 21.72
CA LEU A 261 3.30 20.27 21.37
C LEU A 261 1.98 20.18 22.17
N GLN A 262 1.98 20.60 23.44
CA GLN A 262 0.76 20.69 24.25
C GLN A 262 -0.23 21.75 23.73
N GLU A 263 0.25 22.91 23.28
CA GLU A 263 -0.59 23.93 22.65
C GLU A 263 -1.21 23.41 21.34
N THR A 264 -0.39 22.76 20.51
CA THR A 264 -0.85 22.14 19.27
C THR A 264 -1.92 21.07 19.54
N ALA A 265 -1.76 20.28 20.61
CA ALA A 265 -2.73 19.29 21.04
C ALA A 265 -4.07 19.92 21.47
N LYS A 266 -4.03 21.10 22.12
CA LYS A 266 -5.24 21.83 22.54
C LYS A 266 -6.00 22.41 21.35
N GLN A 267 -5.31 22.86 20.30
CA GLN A 267 -5.93 23.38 19.08
C GLN A 267 -6.58 22.29 18.23
N LEU A 268 -6.15 21.04 18.40
CA LEU A 268 -6.73 19.88 17.72
C LEU A 268 -8.00 19.34 18.40
N LYS A 269 -8.49 19.93 19.51
CA LYS A 269 -9.75 19.55 20.18
C LYS A 269 -10.98 19.99 19.40
#